data_AF-A0A0G1SIY8-F1
#
_entry.id   AF-A0A0G1SIY8-F1
#
_cell.length_a   1.000
_cell.length_b   1.000
_cell.length_c   1.000
_cell.angle_alpha   90.00
_cell.angle_beta   90.00
_cell.angle_gamma   90.00
#
_symmetry.space_group_name_H-M   'P 1'
#
loop_
_entity.id
_entity.type
_entity.pdbx_description
1 polymer ?
#
loop_
_entity_poly.entity_id
_entity_poly.type
_entity_poly.pdbx_seq_one_letter_code
_entity_poly.pdbx_strand_id
1 'polypeptide(L)'
;MASAIVAIFAEYFFLDDKGIFPWLFGVTMGANPFFFFFVIAIVEEYVKYLPFKFLISGRNEFDEPVDAMIYMMTAAMGFAALENALFAIPLFRESFFSGIEIVANRFLGANLLHALSSAIVGFFIAKSFLSPRRHHFIAAGIVVASVLHMAFNYLILESRTLPLGVMYLFFLLLLMTIMVLIEFEQLKKRNVNLERE
;
A
#
# COMPACT_ATOMS: atom_id res chain seq x y z
N MET A 1 3.63 -14.15 8.25
CA MET A 1 4.58 -15.04 7.53
C MET A 1 4.20 -15.27 6.08
N ALA A 2 2.94 -15.62 5.74
CA ALA A 2 2.56 -15.87 4.34
C ALA A 2 2.60 -14.62 3.42
N SER A 3 2.33 -13.41 3.94
CA SER A 3 2.53 -12.15 3.19
C SER A 3 3.99 -11.89 2.85
N ALA A 4 4.93 -12.28 3.72
CA ALA A 4 6.36 -12.14 3.47
C ALA A 4 6.82 -13.09 2.35
N ILE A 5 6.29 -14.32 2.27
CA ILE A 5 6.62 -15.25 1.18
C ILE A 5 6.08 -14.75 -0.16
N VAL A 6 4.85 -14.23 -0.19
CA VAL A 6 4.26 -13.61 -1.39
C VAL A 6 5.02 -12.34 -1.80
N ALA A 7 5.48 -11.55 -0.83
CA ALA A 7 6.29 -10.36 -1.08
C ALA A 7 7.70 -10.73 -1.59
N ILE A 8 8.38 -11.73 -1.02
CA ILE A 8 9.65 -12.26 -1.55
C ILE A 8 9.48 -12.79 -2.97
N PHE A 9 8.38 -13.51 -3.24
CA PHE A 9 8.12 -14.07 -4.57
C PHE A 9 7.80 -12.97 -5.59
N ALA A 10 7.00 -11.97 -5.19
CA ALA A 10 6.74 -10.79 -6.00
C ALA A 10 8.05 -10.06 -6.28
N GLU A 11 8.87 -9.82 -5.28
CA GLU A 11 10.11 -9.07 -5.40
C GLU A 11 11.20 -9.83 -6.18
N TYR A 12 11.30 -11.14 -6.03
CA TYR A 12 12.16 -11.98 -6.89
C TYR A 12 11.67 -11.99 -8.35
N PHE A 13 10.35 -11.91 -8.58
CA PHE A 13 9.76 -11.85 -9.91
C PHE A 13 9.79 -10.45 -10.54
N PHE A 14 9.83 -9.41 -9.71
CA PHE A 14 9.95 -8.02 -10.13
C PHE A 14 11.44 -7.63 -10.25
N LEU A 15 12.24 -7.68 -9.19
CA LEU A 15 13.60 -7.12 -9.10
C LEU A 15 14.75 -7.99 -9.65
N ASP A 16 14.52 -9.25 -10.05
CA ASP A 16 15.55 -10.04 -10.76
C ASP A 16 15.88 -9.42 -12.13
N ASP A 17 17.12 -9.58 -12.61
CA ASP A 17 17.59 -9.02 -13.91
C ASP A 17 16.78 -9.56 -15.11
N LYS A 18 16.08 -10.69 -14.93
CA LYS A 18 15.15 -11.30 -15.89
C LYS A 18 13.67 -11.12 -15.52
N GLY A 19 13.39 -10.40 -14.43
CA GLY A 19 12.06 -10.09 -13.94
C GLY A 19 11.34 -9.07 -14.80
N ILE A 20 10.08 -8.79 -14.46
CA ILE A 20 9.29 -7.79 -15.20
C ILE A 20 9.88 -6.39 -15.02
N PHE A 21 10.55 -6.11 -13.90
CA PHE A 21 10.96 -4.75 -13.53
C PHE A 21 12.08 -4.23 -14.44
N PRO A 22 13.19 -4.93 -14.77
CA PRO A 22 14.16 -4.45 -15.76
C PRO A 22 13.59 -4.29 -17.18
N TRP A 23 12.62 -5.14 -17.57
CA TRP A 23 11.93 -5.01 -18.86
C TRP A 23 10.98 -3.80 -18.87
N LEU A 24 10.22 -3.57 -17.79
CA LEU A 24 9.45 -2.33 -17.58
C LEU A 24 10.38 -1.12 -17.53
N PHE A 25 11.45 -1.15 -16.74
CA PHE A 25 12.45 -0.09 -16.57
C PHE A 25 13.09 0.30 -17.90
N GLY A 26 13.42 -0.67 -18.76
CA GLY A 26 13.94 -0.44 -20.11
C GLY A 26 12.90 0.12 -21.10
N VAL A 27 11.62 -0.23 -20.95
CA VAL A 27 10.51 0.30 -21.77
C VAL A 27 10.03 1.67 -21.27
N THR A 28 10.10 1.95 -19.96
CA THR A 28 9.56 3.15 -19.32
C THR A 28 10.59 4.26 -19.11
N MET A 29 11.90 4.02 -19.15
CA MET A 29 12.90 5.11 -19.12
C MET A 29 12.85 6.00 -20.37
N GLY A 30 12.25 5.51 -21.47
CA GLY A 30 11.87 6.33 -22.64
C GLY A 30 10.50 7.01 -22.51
N ALA A 31 9.74 6.68 -21.46
CA ALA A 31 8.39 7.18 -21.18
C ALA A 31 8.38 8.07 -19.92
N ASN A 32 7.36 8.91 -19.81
CA ASN A 32 7.22 9.89 -18.74
C ASN A 32 7.41 9.27 -17.32
N PRO A 33 8.31 9.80 -16.45
CA PRO A 33 8.59 9.24 -15.12
C PRO A 33 7.34 9.11 -14.24
N PHE A 34 6.32 9.95 -14.45
CA PHE A 34 5.03 9.84 -13.76
C PHE A 34 4.31 8.52 -14.06
N PHE A 35 4.38 8.04 -15.32
CA PHE A 35 3.75 6.78 -15.71
C PHE A 35 4.42 5.59 -15.02
N PHE A 36 5.75 5.63 -14.89
CA PHE A 36 6.51 4.60 -14.20
C PHE A 36 6.14 4.50 -12.72
N PHE A 37 6.11 5.63 -11.99
CA PHE A 37 5.70 5.64 -10.58
C PHE A 37 4.27 5.16 -10.37
N PHE A 38 3.36 5.48 -11.30
CA PHE A 38 1.98 5.00 -11.23
C PHE A 38 1.87 3.48 -11.40
N VAL A 39 2.58 2.91 -12.39
CA VAL A 39 2.57 1.46 -12.65
C VAL A 39 3.13 0.69 -11.46
N ILE A 40 4.24 1.17 -10.86
CA ILE A 40 4.82 0.54 -9.66
C ILE A 40 3.82 0.59 -8.50
N ALA A 41 3.22 1.76 -8.24
CA ALA A 41 2.24 1.89 -7.16
C ALA A 41 1.07 0.89 -7.34
N ILE A 42 0.56 0.73 -8.57
CA ILE A 42 -0.48 -0.27 -8.86
C ILE A 42 -0.01 -1.69 -8.56
N VAL A 43 1.19 -2.04 -9.03
CA VAL A 43 1.76 -3.37 -8.79
C VAL A 43 1.88 -3.64 -7.30
N GLU A 44 2.38 -2.69 -6.53
CA GLU A 44 2.52 -2.86 -5.09
C GLU A 44 1.17 -2.99 -4.37
N GLU A 45 0.18 -2.13 -4.67
CA GLU A 45 -1.15 -2.25 -4.07
C GLU A 45 -1.83 -3.58 -4.45
N TYR A 46 -1.61 -4.05 -5.68
CA TYR A 46 -2.10 -5.36 -6.11
C TYR A 46 -1.42 -6.51 -5.35
N VAL A 47 -0.10 -6.46 -5.18
CA VAL A 47 0.67 -7.47 -4.42
C VAL A 47 0.19 -7.52 -2.96
N LYS A 48 -0.05 -6.37 -2.32
CA LYS A 48 -0.61 -6.30 -0.95
C LYS A 48 -2.00 -6.92 -0.85
N TYR A 49 -2.79 -6.85 -1.92
CA TYR A 49 -4.11 -7.47 -2.00
C TYR A 49 -4.06 -9.02 -2.15
N LEU A 50 -3.01 -9.59 -2.73
CA LEU A 50 -2.94 -11.04 -2.98
C LEU A 50 -3.04 -11.90 -1.70
N PRO A 51 -2.33 -11.61 -0.60
CA PRO A 51 -2.52 -12.33 0.66
C PRO A 51 -3.96 -12.32 1.15
N PHE A 52 -4.66 -11.18 1.04
CA PHE A 52 -6.08 -11.13 1.40
C PHE A 52 -6.91 -12.06 0.51
N LYS A 53 -6.75 -11.96 -0.81
CA LYS A 53 -7.50 -12.75 -1.80
C LYS A 53 -7.32 -14.26 -1.65
N PHE A 54 -6.11 -14.72 -1.35
CA PHE A 54 -5.81 -16.15 -1.35
C PHE A 54 -5.87 -16.78 0.05
N LEU A 55 -5.62 -16.01 1.11
CA LEU A 55 -5.45 -16.57 2.46
C LEU A 55 -6.53 -16.16 3.44
N ILE A 56 -7.25 -15.06 3.19
CA ILE A 56 -8.15 -14.44 4.17
C ILE A 56 -9.60 -14.46 3.71
N SER A 57 -9.89 -14.19 2.43
CA SER A 57 -11.28 -13.97 1.97
C SER A 57 -12.20 -15.19 2.05
N GLY A 58 -11.69 -16.37 2.38
CA GLY A 58 -12.48 -17.60 2.58
C GLY A 58 -12.41 -18.13 4.02
N ARG A 59 -11.87 -17.34 4.96
CA ARG A 59 -11.78 -17.71 6.37
C ARG A 59 -13.08 -17.40 7.10
N ASN A 60 -13.40 -18.19 8.13
CA ASN A 60 -14.58 -17.96 8.95
C ASN A 60 -14.41 -16.76 9.88
N GLU A 61 -13.16 -16.41 10.22
CA GLU A 61 -12.78 -15.24 11.01
C GLU A 61 -12.80 -13.93 10.21
N PHE A 62 -13.33 -13.96 8.99
CA PHE A 62 -13.62 -12.78 8.18
C PHE A 62 -15.15 -12.65 8.11
N ASP A 63 -15.73 -12.11 9.17
CA ASP A 63 -17.17 -12.06 9.41
C ASP A 63 -17.71 -10.63 9.52
N GLU A 64 -16.86 -9.62 9.73
CA GLU A 64 -17.26 -8.22 9.74
C GLU A 64 -16.74 -7.43 8.51
N PRO A 65 -17.50 -6.44 7.99
CA PRO A 65 -17.01 -5.58 6.90
C PRO A 65 -15.70 -4.85 7.24
N VAL A 66 -15.52 -4.48 8.51
CA VAL A 66 -14.33 -3.76 8.99
C VAL A 66 -13.06 -4.62 8.92
N ASP A 67 -13.20 -5.94 8.99
CA ASP A 67 -12.08 -6.87 8.92
C ASP A 67 -11.33 -6.76 7.59
N ALA A 68 -12.02 -6.38 6.51
CA ALA A 68 -11.37 -6.19 5.21
C ALA A 68 -10.31 -5.08 5.29
N MET A 69 -10.57 -4.01 6.04
CA MET A 69 -9.59 -2.95 6.31
C MET A 69 -8.46 -3.45 7.21
N ILE A 70 -8.79 -4.16 8.29
CA ILE A 70 -7.80 -4.67 9.27
C ILE A 70 -6.84 -5.67 8.64
N TYR A 71 -7.36 -6.64 7.89
CA TYR A 71 -6.57 -7.66 7.23
C TYR A 71 -5.72 -7.08 6.10
N MET A 72 -6.24 -6.12 5.33
CA MET A 72 -5.43 -5.42 4.32
C MET A 72 -4.30 -4.61 4.94
N MET A 73 -4.55 -3.85 6.01
CA MET A 73 -3.49 -3.15 6.76
C MET A 73 -2.45 -4.12 7.29
N THR A 74 -2.87 -5.27 7.82
CA THR A 74 -1.97 -6.30 8.34
C THR A 74 -1.10 -6.91 7.24
N ALA A 75 -1.67 -7.18 6.06
CA ALA A 75 -0.92 -7.64 4.89
C ALA A 75 0.10 -6.58 4.45
N ALA A 76 -0.30 -5.31 4.43
CA ALA A 76 0.55 -4.17 4.08
C ALA A 76 1.71 -3.95 5.05
N MET A 77 1.49 -4.11 6.36
CA MET A 77 2.57 -4.03 7.35
C MET A 77 3.61 -5.13 7.15
N GLY A 78 3.19 -6.34 6.74
CA GLY A 78 4.12 -7.41 6.37
C GLY A 78 4.93 -7.08 5.10
N PHE A 79 4.29 -6.47 4.11
CA PHE A 79 4.96 -5.98 2.89
C PHE A 79 5.98 -4.87 3.25
N ALA A 80 5.55 -3.87 4.01
CA ALA A 80 6.38 -2.73 4.42
C ALA A 80 7.60 -3.16 5.27
N ALA A 81 7.43 -4.16 6.13
CA ALA A 81 8.53 -4.72 6.91
C ALA A 81 9.62 -5.33 6.01
N LEU A 82 9.21 -6.07 4.98
CA LEU A 82 10.13 -6.68 4.03
C LEU A 82 10.81 -5.63 3.16
N GLU A 83 10.04 -4.70 2.60
CA GLU A 83 10.57 -3.60 1.80
C GLU A 83 11.61 -2.80 2.60
N ASN A 84 11.29 -2.41 3.84
CA ASN A 84 12.22 -1.71 4.71
C ASN A 84 13.48 -2.52 5.02
N ALA A 85 13.38 -3.83 5.23
CA ALA A 85 14.55 -4.66 5.47
C ALA A 85 15.51 -4.63 4.27
N LEU A 86 14.96 -4.68 3.06
CA LEU A 86 15.74 -4.71 1.82
C LEU A 86 16.35 -3.36 1.48
N PHE A 87 15.66 -2.26 1.82
CA PHE A 87 16.27 -0.93 1.77
C PHE A 87 17.35 -0.74 2.85
N ALA A 88 17.15 -1.27 4.05
CA ALA A 88 18.04 -1.05 5.18
C ALA A 88 19.40 -1.78 5.07
N ILE A 89 19.40 -3.02 4.58
CA ILE A 89 20.62 -3.86 4.48
C ILE A 89 21.78 -3.17 3.74
N PRO A 90 21.62 -2.63 2.51
CA PRO A 90 22.70 -1.95 1.81
C PRO A 90 23.09 -0.63 2.49
N LEU A 91 22.13 0.13 3.02
CA LEU A 91 22.40 1.42 3.68
C LEU A 91 23.28 1.26 4.92
N PHE A 92 23.00 0.25 5.75
CA PHE A 92 23.82 -0.04 6.93
C PHE A 92 25.24 -0.51 6.58
N ARG A 93 25.46 -1.05 5.37
CA ARG A 93 26.81 -1.41 4.89
C ARG A 93 27.61 -0.17 4.48
N GLU A 94 26.94 0.86 3.95
CA GLU A 94 27.59 2.10 3.54
C GLU A 94 27.86 3.03 4.74
N SER A 95 26.85 3.27 5.58
CA SER A 95 26.99 4.10 6.77
C SER A 95 25.89 3.83 7.78
N PHE A 96 26.29 3.49 9.00
CA PHE A 96 25.38 3.14 10.08
C PHE A 96 24.43 4.29 10.45
N PHE A 97 24.96 5.52 10.57
CA PHE A 97 24.17 6.68 10.98
C PHE A 97 23.15 7.13 9.92
N SER A 98 23.55 7.15 8.64
CA SER A 98 22.61 7.47 7.54
C SER A 98 21.58 6.35 7.34
N GLY A 99 21.97 5.09 7.58
CA GLY A 99 21.05 3.97 7.60
C GLY A 99 19.95 4.14 8.65
N ILE A 100 20.30 4.55 9.88
CA ILE A 100 19.31 4.82 10.93
C ILE A 100 18.35 5.94 10.50
N GLU A 101 18.86 7.06 10.01
CA GLU A 101 18.03 8.20 9.62
C GLU A 101 17.01 7.84 8.53
N ILE A 102 17.46 7.16 7.47
CA ILE A 102 16.59 6.76 6.36
C ILE A 102 15.56 5.73 6.83
N VAL A 103 15.97 4.73 7.61
CA VAL A 103 15.05 3.71 8.13
C VAL A 103 14.01 4.33 9.06
N ALA A 104 14.38 5.29 9.91
CA ALA A 104 13.45 6.01 10.77
C ALA A 104 12.42 6.81 9.95
N ASN A 105 12.86 7.52 8.92
CA ASN A 105 11.97 8.26 8.01
C ASN A 105 11.01 7.32 7.25
N ARG A 106 11.51 6.17 6.79
CA ARG A 106 10.67 5.14 6.14
C ARG A 106 9.66 4.53 7.11
N PHE A 107 10.06 4.29 8.35
CA PHE A 107 9.17 3.76 9.37
C PHE A 107 8.00 4.71 9.66
N LEU A 108 8.24 6.03 9.73
CA LEU A 108 7.19 7.01 9.97
C LEU A 108 6.34 7.29 8.73
N GLY A 109 6.97 7.45 7.57
CA GLY A 109 6.30 7.83 6.34
C GLY A 109 5.75 6.64 5.55
N ALA A 110 6.64 5.80 5.05
CA ALA A 110 6.28 4.70 4.14
C ALA A 110 5.40 3.65 4.81
N ASN A 111 5.66 3.26 6.06
CA ASN A 111 4.78 2.29 6.74
C ASN A 111 3.38 2.85 6.96
N LEU A 112 3.28 4.13 7.36
CA LEU A 112 1.99 4.78 7.54
C LEU A 112 1.25 4.87 6.20
N LEU A 113 1.94 5.22 5.12
CA LEU A 113 1.37 5.17 3.77
C LEU A 113 0.84 3.78 3.43
N HIS A 114 1.62 2.72 3.61
CA HIS A 114 1.21 1.35 3.29
C HIS A 114 -0.03 0.93 4.10
N ALA A 115 -0.06 1.26 5.39
CA ALA A 115 -1.24 1.01 6.22
C ALA A 115 -2.47 1.76 5.68
N LEU A 116 -2.34 3.07 5.44
CA LEU A 116 -3.47 3.90 5.00
C LEU A 116 -3.97 3.55 3.59
N SER A 117 -3.07 3.38 2.63
CA SER A 117 -3.41 2.97 1.26
C SER A 117 -4.10 1.61 1.23
N SER A 118 -3.62 0.63 1.99
CA SER A 118 -4.24 -0.68 2.07
C SER A 118 -5.54 -0.69 2.87
N ALA A 119 -5.71 0.19 3.86
CA ALA A 119 -7.01 0.41 4.50
C ALA A 119 -8.07 0.89 3.51
N ILE A 120 -7.71 1.81 2.61
CA ILE A 120 -8.59 2.27 1.51
C ILE A 120 -8.96 1.10 0.59
N VAL A 121 -7.98 0.27 0.18
CA VAL A 121 -8.28 -0.96 -0.60
C VAL A 121 -9.26 -1.86 0.17
N GLY A 122 -9.03 -2.07 1.47
CA GLY A 122 -9.91 -2.85 2.35
C GLY A 122 -11.33 -2.30 2.43
N PHE A 123 -11.50 -0.98 2.47
CA PHE A 123 -12.82 -0.34 2.45
C PHE A 123 -13.58 -0.62 1.14
N PHE A 124 -12.89 -0.54 0.01
CA PHE A 124 -13.49 -0.88 -1.30
C PHE A 124 -13.80 -2.38 -1.42
N ILE A 125 -12.97 -3.25 -0.83
CA ILE A 125 -13.27 -4.68 -0.72
C ILE A 125 -14.55 -4.88 0.12
N ALA A 126 -14.69 -4.24 1.27
CA ALA A 126 -15.90 -4.31 2.10
C ALA A 126 -17.15 -3.90 1.31
N LYS A 127 -17.08 -2.79 0.56
CA LYS A 127 -18.16 -2.36 -0.34
C LYS A 127 -18.45 -3.35 -1.46
N SER A 128 -17.44 -4.05 -1.94
CA SER A 128 -17.57 -4.99 -3.05
C SER A 128 -18.50 -6.17 -2.73
N PHE A 129 -18.62 -6.56 -1.47
CA PHE A 129 -19.52 -7.64 -1.03
C PHE A 129 -21.00 -7.27 -1.13
N LEU A 130 -21.31 -5.98 -1.25
CA LEU A 130 -22.67 -5.44 -1.25
C LEU A 130 -23.14 -5.09 -2.66
N SER A 131 -22.33 -5.37 -3.68
CA SER A 131 -22.61 -5.00 -5.06
C SER A 131 -22.43 -6.19 -6.00
N PRO A 132 -23.31 -6.35 -7.01
CA PRO A 132 -23.09 -7.31 -8.09
C PRO A 132 -21.84 -6.99 -8.93
N ARG A 133 -21.28 -5.78 -8.82
CA ARG A 133 -20.07 -5.34 -9.53
C ARG A 133 -18.81 -5.44 -8.67
N ARG A 134 -18.64 -6.54 -7.94
CA ARG A 134 -17.54 -6.77 -6.99
C ARG A 134 -16.15 -6.36 -7.54
N HIS A 135 -15.82 -6.80 -8.74
CA HIS A 135 -14.51 -6.54 -9.36
C HIS A 135 -14.26 -5.05 -9.64
N HIS A 136 -15.29 -4.26 -9.92
CA HIS A 136 -15.16 -2.83 -10.19
C HIS A 136 -14.81 -2.05 -8.91
N PHE A 137 -15.40 -2.44 -7.77
CA PHE A 137 -15.06 -1.83 -6.48
C PHE A 137 -13.62 -2.13 -6.08
N ILE A 138 -13.19 -3.39 -6.21
CA ILE A 138 -11.81 -3.78 -5.89
C ILE A 138 -10.83 -3.03 -6.80
N ALA A 139 -11.09 -2.97 -8.10
CA ALA A 139 -10.28 -2.22 -9.05
C ALA A 139 -10.23 -0.72 -8.71
N ALA A 140 -11.37 -0.11 -8.36
CA ALA A 140 -11.43 1.28 -7.95
C ALA A 140 -10.60 1.54 -6.67
N GLY A 141 -10.68 0.65 -5.68
CA GLY A 141 -9.88 0.75 -4.45
C GLY A 141 -8.37 0.70 -4.73
N ILE A 142 -7.93 -0.24 -5.57
CA ILE A 142 -6.52 -0.34 -5.99
C ILE A 142 -6.09 0.93 -6.71
N VAL A 143 -6.89 1.43 -7.67
CA VAL A 143 -6.55 2.66 -8.41
C VAL A 143 -6.45 3.87 -7.48
N VAL A 144 -7.43 4.07 -6.59
CA VAL A 144 -7.42 5.20 -5.63
C VAL A 144 -6.21 5.13 -4.71
N ALA A 145 -5.94 3.94 -4.14
CA ALA A 145 -4.77 3.72 -3.29
C ALA A 145 -3.46 3.98 -4.05
N SER A 146 -3.36 3.53 -5.30
CA SER A 146 -2.18 3.71 -6.14
C SER A 146 -1.91 5.17 -6.50
N VAL A 147 -2.96 5.96 -6.75
CA VAL A 147 -2.81 7.40 -7.00
C VAL A 147 -2.26 8.11 -5.75
N LEU A 148 -2.80 7.80 -4.56
CA LEU A 148 -2.34 8.40 -3.31
C LEU A 148 -0.91 7.95 -2.96
N HIS A 149 -0.59 6.67 -3.20
CA HIS A 149 0.75 6.13 -3.03
C HIS A 149 1.74 6.79 -3.98
N MET A 150 1.44 6.88 -5.28
CA MET A 150 2.26 7.59 -6.26
C MET A 150 2.48 9.05 -5.83
N ALA A 151 1.44 9.75 -5.37
CA ALA A 151 1.55 11.13 -4.89
C ALA A 151 2.52 11.25 -3.70
N PHE A 152 2.47 10.31 -2.75
CA PHE A 152 3.41 10.26 -1.64
C PHE A 152 4.84 10.01 -2.10
N ASN A 153 5.07 9.03 -2.98
CA ASN A 153 6.40 8.73 -3.51
C ASN A 153 7.00 9.93 -4.26
N TYR A 154 6.18 10.60 -5.06
CA TYR A 154 6.56 11.83 -5.74
C TYR A 154 6.95 12.94 -4.74
N LEU A 155 6.12 13.19 -3.72
CA LEU A 155 6.40 14.21 -2.72
C LEU A 155 7.63 13.91 -1.87
N ILE A 156 7.96 12.63 -1.62
CA ILE A 156 9.22 12.25 -0.97
C ILE A 156 10.42 12.63 -1.85
N LEU A 157 10.37 12.32 -3.14
CA LEU A 157 11.45 12.64 -4.08
C LEU A 157 11.70 14.15 -4.17
N GLU A 158 10.63 14.93 -4.25
CA GLU A 158 10.68 16.39 -4.36
C GLU A 158 10.77 17.10 -2.99
N SER A 159 10.82 16.36 -1.88
CA SER A 159 10.79 16.96 -0.54
C SER A 159 12.00 17.85 -0.23
N ARG A 160 13.12 17.60 -0.93
CA ARG A 160 14.37 18.36 -0.79
C ARG A 160 14.43 19.60 -1.68
N THR A 161 13.66 19.62 -2.76
CA THR A 161 13.65 20.69 -3.79
C THR A 161 12.49 21.66 -3.57
N LEU A 162 11.35 21.15 -3.08
CA LEU A 162 10.17 21.96 -2.79
C LEU A 162 10.28 22.63 -1.41
N PRO A 163 10.16 23.97 -1.31
CA PRO A 163 10.28 24.72 -0.05
C PRO A 163 9.31 24.29 1.07
N LEU A 164 8.27 23.51 0.74
CA LEU A 164 7.26 23.01 1.66
C LEU A 164 6.99 21.50 1.49
N GLY A 165 7.90 20.75 0.87
CA GLY A 165 7.68 19.34 0.52
C GLY A 165 7.31 18.45 1.72
N VAL A 166 7.98 18.63 2.86
CA VAL A 166 7.67 17.92 4.12
C VAL A 166 6.26 18.26 4.63
N MET A 167 5.82 19.51 4.48
CA MET A 167 4.48 19.94 4.88
C MET A 167 3.41 19.31 3.99
N TYR A 168 3.66 19.20 2.69
CA TYR A 168 2.74 18.51 1.75
C TYR A 168 2.63 17.01 2.06
N LEU A 169 3.74 16.35 2.38
CA LEU A 169 3.73 14.96 2.84
C LEU A 169 2.88 14.78 4.10
N PHE A 170 3.08 15.65 5.09
CA PHE A 170 2.30 15.64 6.32
C PHE A 170 0.80 15.79 6.04
N PHE A 171 0.40 16.78 5.23
CA PHE A 171 -1.02 16.98 4.91
C PHE A 171 -1.62 15.85 4.07
N LEU A 172 -0.85 15.24 3.18
CA LEU A 172 -1.30 14.07 2.42
C LEU A 172 -1.58 12.89 3.36
N LEU A 173 -0.65 12.56 4.26
CA LEU A 173 -0.84 11.49 5.23
C LEU A 173 -1.97 11.79 6.22
N LEU A 174 -2.12 13.05 6.63
CA LEU A 174 -3.22 13.49 7.48
C LEU A 174 -4.57 13.32 6.77
N LEU A 175 -4.66 13.74 5.51
CA LEU A 175 -5.85 13.55 4.68
C LEU A 175 -6.21 12.07 4.57
N MET A 176 -5.23 11.22 4.23
CA MET A 176 -5.44 9.77 4.14
C MET A 176 -5.87 9.18 5.48
N THR A 177 -5.30 9.64 6.59
CA THR A 177 -5.70 9.21 7.94
C THR A 177 -7.16 9.57 8.23
N ILE A 178 -7.56 10.81 7.94
CA ILE A 178 -8.95 11.26 8.12
C ILE A 178 -9.90 10.45 7.24
N MET A 179 -9.54 10.20 5.98
CA MET A 179 -10.33 9.36 5.07
C MET A 179 -10.52 7.96 5.67
N VAL A 180 -9.45 7.30 6.07
CA VAL A 180 -9.50 5.96 6.67
C VAL A 180 -10.33 5.93 7.95
N LEU A 181 -10.20 6.93 8.83
CA LEU A 181 -11.02 7.02 10.04
C LEU A 181 -12.52 7.15 9.72
N ILE A 182 -12.87 7.96 8.73
CA ILE A 182 -14.26 8.10 8.25
C ILE A 182 -14.75 6.77 7.67
N GLU A 183 -13.94 6.09 6.87
CA GLU A 183 -14.26 4.79 6.26
C GLU A 183 -14.49 3.70 7.31
N PHE A 184 -13.66 3.65 8.36
CA PHE A 184 -13.84 2.76 9.52
C PHE A 184 -15.20 3.00 10.20
N GLU A 185 -15.51 4.26 10.50
CA GLU A 185 -16.76 4.61 11.17
C GLU A 185 -17.99 4.28 10.29
N GLN A 186 -17.88 4.46 8.97
CA GLN A 186 -18.92 4.08 8.02
C GLN A 186 -19.19 2.57 8.04
N LEU A 187 -18.15 1.74 8.02
CA LEU A 187 -18.31 0.29 8.05
C LEU A 187 -18.85 -0.19 9.40
N LYS A 188 -18.37 0.37 10.51
CA LYS A 188 -18.81 0.02 11.86
C LYS A 188 -20.31 0.31 12.07
N LYS A 189 -20.78 1.50 11.70
CA LYS A 189 -22.21 1.86 11.79
C LYS A 189 -23.08 0.93 10.96
N ARG A 190 -22.58 0.47 9.81
CA ARG A 190 -23.31 -0.40 8.91
C ARG A 190 -23.42 -1.83 9.46
N ASN A 191 -22.39 -2.33 10.13
CA ASN A 191 -22.43 -3.64 10.79
C ASN A 191 -23.53 -3.70 11.85
N VAL A 192 -23.60 -2.68 12.71
CA VAL A 192 -24.64 -2.55 13.76
C VAL A 192 -26.06 -2.57 13.20
N ASN A 193 -26.27 -2.07 11.98
CA ASN A 193 -27.61 -2.09 11.36
C ASN A 193 -27.97 -3.46 10.81
N LEU A 194 -27.00 -4.22 10.28
CA LEU A 194 -27.24 -5.58 9.76
C LEU A 194 -27.58 -6.58 10.87
N GLU A 195 -27.02 -6.42 12.06
CA GLU A 195 -27.35 -7.27 13.23
C GLU A 195 -28.76 -7.04 13.80
N ARG A 196 -29.43 -5.95 13.40
CA ARG A 196 -30.76 -5.56 13.89
C ARG A 196 -31.90 -5.99 12.96
N GLU A 197 -31.58 -6.45 11.76
CA GLU A 197 -32.54 -6.94 10.75
C GLU A 197 -32.68 -8.47 10.82
#